data_AF-A0A7W2D9C7-F1
#
_entry.id   AF-A0A7W2D9C7-F1
#
_cell.length_a   1.000
_cell.length_b   1.000
_cell.length_c   1.000
_cell.angle_alpha   90.00
_cell.angle_beta   90.00
_cell.angle_gamma   90.00
#
_symmetry.space_group_name_H-M   'P 1'
#
loop_
_entity.id
_entity.type
_entity.pdbx_description
1 polymer ?
#
loop_
_entity_poly.entity_id
_entity_poly.type
_entity_poly.pdbx_seq_one_letter_code
_entity_poly.pdbx_strand_id
1 'polypeptide(L)'
;MKSENTPFVGGPLDGRVLPVLLGITGHPPKVYRVPVPDAAGGPPTVLVYRRVPVAPAGRALSLHRGWRYEFDPEGKAGRGLRWPWTKSGRD
;
A
#
# COMPACT_ATOMS: atom_id res chain seq x y z
N MET A 1 -2.88 -20.44 -1.36
CA MET A 1 -2.82 -19.02 -0.94
C MET A 1 -3.90 -18.26 -1.73
N LYS A 2 -4.68 -17.38 -1.09
CA LYS A 2 -5.75 -16.61 -1.78
C LYS A 2 -5.23 -15.25 -2.21
N SER A 3 -5.76 -14.72 -3.30
CA SER A 3 -5.54 -13.34 -3.76
C SER A 3 -6.86 -12.61 -3.98
N GLU A 4 -6.81 -11.28 -3.93
CA GLU A 4 -7.92 -10.38 -4.26
C GLU A 4 -7.48 -9.42 -5.36
N ASN A 5 -8.31 -9.28 -6.41
CA ASN A 5 -8.10 -8.28 -7.45
C ASN A 5 -8.36 -6.89 -6.85
N THR A 6 -7.28 -6.17 -6.56
CA THR A 6 -7.31 -4.90 -5.82
C THR A 6 -7.00 -3.74 -6.76
N PRO A 7 -7.87 -2.71 -6.86
CA PRO A 7 -7.61 -1.51 -7.64
C PRO A 7 -6.51 -0.63 -7.03
N PHE A 8 -5.71 0.01 -7.89
CA PHE A 8 -4.72 1.02 -7.54
C PHE A 8 -5.16 2.38 -8.07
N VAL A 9 -5.09 3.41 -7.22
CA VAL A 9 -5.54 4.77 -7.52
C VAL A 9 -4.42 5.77 -7.23
N GLY A 10 -4.21 6.68 -8.17
CA GLY A 10 -3.12 7.66 -8.18
C GLY A 10 -1.75 7.05 -8.47
N GLY A 11 -0.76 7.93 -8.68
CA GLY A 11 0.61 7.53 -8.95
C GLY A 11 0.79 6.68 -10.21
N PRO A 12 1.97 6.03 -10.37
CA PRO A 12 2.30 5.28 -11.58
C PRO A 12 1.47 4.01 -11.88
N LEU A 13 0.70 3.50 -10.91
CA LEU A 13 -0.17 2.33 -11.08
C LEU A 13 -1.66 2.69 -11.19
N ASP A 14 -1.99 3.97 -11.34
CA ASP A 14 -3.37 4.42 -11.43
C ASP A 14 -4.17 3.66 -12.49
N GLY A 15 -5.42 3.30 -12.15
CA GLY A 15 -6.33 2.56 -13.02
C GLY A 15 -6.02 1.06 -13.17
N ARG A 16 -4.90 0.57 -12.62
CA ARG A 16 -4.58 -0.87 -12.66
C ARG A 16 -5.34 -1.63 -11.58
N VAL A 17 -5.63 -2.89 -11.88
CA VAL A 17 -6.15 -3.87 -10.92
C VAL A 17 -5.16 -5.03 -10.87
N LEU A 18 -4.63 -5.32 -9.68
CA LEU A 18 -3.63 -6.38 -9.51
C LEU A 18 -4.13 -7.46 -8.54
N PRO A 19 -3.82 -8.75 -8.78
CA PRO A 19 -4.07 -9.80 -7.81
C PRO A 19 -3.09 -9.67 -6.64
N VAL A 20 -3.60 -9.22 -5.48
CA VAL A 20 -2.79 -9.05 -4.27
C VAL A 20 -3.02 -10.22 -3.32
N LEU A 21 -1.93 -10.81 -2.83
CA LEU A 21 -2.00 -11.92 -1.90
C LEU A 21 -2.61 -11.50 -0.57
N LEU A 22 -3.52 -12.32 -0.05
CA LEU A 22 -4.18 -12.09 1.22
C LEU A 22 -3.37 -12.70 2.35
N GLY A 23 -3.29 -11.97 3.47
CA GLY A 23 -2.74 -12.50 4.71
C GLY A 23 -3.69 -13.50 5.37
N ILE A 24 -3.26 -14.06 6.50
CA ILE A 24 -4.09 -14.99 7.31
C ILE A 24 -5.43 -14.38 7.75
N THR A 25 -5.51 -13.05 7.82
CA THR A 25 -6.74 -12.31 8.15
C THR A 25 -7.68 -12.13 6.98
N GLY A 26 -7.35 -12.66 5.80
CA GLY A 26 -8.15 -12.51 4.58
C GLY A 26 -8.11 -11.11 3.96
N HIS A 27 -7.23 -10.23 4.45
CA HIS A 27 -7.11 -8.88 3.92
C HIS A 27 -5.80 -8.68 3.13
N PRO A 28 -5.79 -7.80 2.11
CA PRO A 28 -4.56 -7.34 1.46
C PRO A 28 -3.61 -6.69 2.48
N PRO A 29 -2.29 -6.60 2.25
CA PRO A 29 -1.37 -5.89 3.15
C PRO A 29 -1.79 -4.44 3.41
N LYS A 30 -1.44 -3.85 4.57
CA LYS A 30 -1.75 -2.43 4.82
C LYS A 30 -1.01 -1.48 3.87
N VAL A 31 0.19 -1.89 3.43
CA VAL A 31 1.08 -1.10 2.58
C VAL A 31 1.59 -1.99 1.45
N TYR A 32 1.54 -1.49 0.22
CA TYR A 32 2.14 -2.11 -0.95
C TYR A 32 3.33 -1.25 -1.42
N ARG A 33 4.52 -1.85 -1.56
CA ARG A 33 5.76 -1.14 -1.91
C ARG A 33 6.26 -1.63 -3.26
N VAL A 34 6.62 -0.70 -4.13
CA VAL A 34 7.18 -1.00 -5.45
C VAL A 34 8.53 -0.32 -5.57
N PRO A 35 9.64 -1.07 -5.55
CA PRO A 35 10.94 -0.52 -5.91
C PRO A 35 10.97 -0.23 -7.40
N VAL A 36 11.29 1.00 -7.77
CA VAL A 36 11.46 1.47 -9.14
C VAL A 36 12.94 1.79 -9.32
N PRO A 37 13.65 1.07 -10.20
CA PRO A 37 15.03 1.38 -10.52
C PRO A 37 15.19 2.80 -11.07
N ASP A 38 16.29 3.45 -10.71
CA ASP A 38 16.67 4.71 -11.33
C ASP A 38 17.25 4.45 -12.73
N ALA A 39 16.82 5.24 -13.71
CA ALA A 39 17.23 5.04 -15.11
C ALA A 39 18.71 5.35 -15.35
N ALA A 40 19.33 6.20 -14.52
CA ALA A 40 20.76 6.53 -14.57
C ALA A 40 21.60 5.63 -13.64
N GLY A 41 21.01 4.59 -13.03
CA GLY A 41 21.70 3.65 -12.15
C GLY A 41 21.84 4.11 -10.70
N GLY A 42 21.15 5.18 -10.30
CA GLY A 42 21.07 5.63 -8.92
C GLY A 42 20.27 4.70 -7.99
N PRO A 43 20.14 5.06 -6.69
CA PRO A 43 19.35 4.29 -5.74
C PRO A 43 17.88 4.17 -6.19
N PRO A 44 17.23 3.01 -5.99
CA PRO A 44 15.84 2.83 -6.38
C PRO A 44 14.91 3.72 -5.55
N THR A 45 13.92 4.30 -6.22
CA THR A 45 12.81 4.98 -5.54
C THR A 45 11.77 3.95 -5.14
N VAL A 46 11.19 4.08 -3.95
CA VAL A 46 10.13 3.16 -3.50
C VAL A 46 8.78 3.88 -3.54
N LEU A 47 7.91 3.46 -4.46
CA LEU A 47 6.52 3.89 -4.46
C LEU A 47 5.77 3.19 -3.32
N VAL A 48 4.93 3.95 -2.61
CA VAL A 48 4.14 3.44 -1.50
C VAL A 48 2.67 3.62 -1.82
N TYR A 49 1.89 2.55 -1.64
CA TYR A 49 0.44 2.61 -1.69
C TYR A 49 -0.17 2.12 -0.38
N ARG A 50 -1.21 2.80 0.11
CA ARG A 50 -1.91 2.48 1.35
C ARG A 50 -3.26 1.84 1.07
N ARG A 51 -3.54 0.75 1.77
CA ARG A 51 -4.82 0.06 1.67
C ARG A 51 -5.90 0.89 2.34
N VAL A 52 -6.96 1.20 1.62
CA VAL A 52 -8.14 1.93 2.12
C VAL A 52 -9.42 1.16 1.77
N PRO A 53 -10.47 1.24 2.61
CA PRO A 53 -11.75 0.62 2.30
C PRO A 53 -12.38 1.33 1.10
N VAL A 54 -13.00 0.55 0.20
CA VAL A 54 -13.85 1.15 -0.85
C VAL A 54 -15.13 1.65 -0.18
N ALA A 55 -15.39 2.95 -0.31
CA ALA A 55 -16.67 3.53 0.11
C ALA A 55 -17.79 2.91 -0.73
N PRO A 56 -18.96 2.59 -0.13
CA PRO A 56 -20.08 2.08 -0.91
C PRO A 56 -20.51 3.09 -1.96
N ALA A 57 -20.63 2.62 -3.21
CA ALA A 57 -21.21 3.41 -4.29
C ALA A 57 -22.73 3.47 -4.12
N GLY A 58 -23.23 4.53 -3.47
CA GLY A 58 -24.66 4.88 -3.47
C GLY A 58 -25.42 4.57 -2.18
N ARG A 59 -26.60 5.22 -2.08
CA ARG A 59 -27.51 5.41 -0.94
C ARG A 59 -28.11 4.13 -0.31
N ALA A 60 -27.62 2.95 -0.63
CA ALA A 60 -28.07 1.70 -0.05
C ALA A 60 -27.02 1.17 0.96
N LEU A 61 -27.46 1.08 2.22
CA LEU A 61 -26.88 0.46 3.44
C LEU A 61 -26.07 -0.86 3.27
N SER A 62 -25.06 -0.92 2.41
CA SER A 62 -24.29 -2.13 2.16
C SER A 62 -22.82 -1.94 2.52
N LEU A 63 -22.39 -2.75 3.51
CA LEU A 63 -21.03 -3.15 3.86
C LEU A 63 -19.95 -2.80 2.83
N HIS A 64 -18.82 -2.24 3.26
CA HIS A 64 -17.63 -1.99 2.43
C HIS A 64 -17.27 -3.24 1.58
N ARG A 65 -17.47 -3.16 0.25
CA ARG A 65 -17.31 -4.31 -0.67
C ARG A 65 -15.88 -4.45 -1.21
N GLY A 66 -14.87 -4.28 -0.35
CA GLY A 66 -13.48 -4.56 -0.68
C GLY A 66 -12.52 -3.40 -0.42
N TRP A 67 -11.30 -3.57 -0.91
CA TRP A 67 -10.18 -2.68 -0.67
C TRP A 67 -9.67 -2.07 -1.98
N ARG A 68 -9.04 -0.90 -1.86
CA ARG A 68 -8.18 -0.32 -2.90
C ARG A 68 -6.87 0.16 -2.31
N TYR A 69 -5.89 0.37 -3.15
CA TYR A 69 -4.62 0.98 -2.80
C TYR A 69 -4.55 2.41 -3.34
N GLU A 70 -4.32 3.37 -2.46
CA GLU A 70 -4.10 4.78 -2.83
C GLU A 70 -2.61 5.12 -2.76
N PHE A 71 -2.11 5.82 -3.77
CA PHE A 71 -0.72 6.28 -3.80
C PHE A 71 -0.43 7.27 -2.67
N ASP A 72 0.63 7.01 -1.93
CA ASP A 72 1.17 7.90 -0.90
C ASP A 72 2.40 8.64 -1.46
N PRO A 73 2.24 9.91 -1.89
CA PRO A 73 3.34 10.67 -2.50
C PRO A 73 4.45 11.01 -1.50
N GLU A 74 4.17 10.99 -0.18
CA GLU A 74 5.22 11.21 0.82
C GLU A 74 6.13 9.99 0.98
N GLY A 75 5.73 8.80 0.47
CA GLY A 75 6.56 7.60 0.49
C GLY A 75 6.90 7.09 1.90
N LYS A 76 6.26 7.64 2.95
CA LYS A 76 6.53 7.25 4.35
C LYS A 76 5.91 5.89 4.61
N ALA A 77 6.67 4.82 4.39
CA ALA A 77 6.38 3.52 4.99
C ALA A 77 6.10 3.78 6.48
N GLY A 78 4.96 3.30 7.00
CA GLY A 78 4.45 3.66 8.33
C GLY A 78 5.55 3.70 9.39
N ARG A 79 5.45 4.65 10.33
CA ARG A 79 6.48 4.96 11.34
C ARG A 79 7.23 3.68 11.75
N GLY A 80 8.54 3.65 11.51
CA GLY A 80 9.39 2.52 11.87
C GLY A 80 9.09 2.06 13.29
N LEU A 81 9.10 0.75 13.51
CA LEU A 81 8.80 0.15 14.80
C LEU A 81 9.68 0.83 15.87
N ARG A 82 9.05 1.62 16.74
CA ARG A 82 9.72 2.24 17.89
C ARG A 82 9.84 1.18 18.96
N TRP A 83 10.89 0.37 18.84
CA TRP A 83 11.24 -0.55 19.90
C TRP A 83 11.90 0.22 21.04
N PRO A 84 11.63 -0.14 22.31
CA PRO A 84 12.24 0.54 23.45
C PRO A 84 13.76 0.37 23.54
N TRP A 85 14.36 -0.52 22.74
CA TRP A 85 15.81 -0.72 22.64
C TRP A 85 16.45 -0.13 21.37
N THR A 86 15.71 0.65 20.57
CA THR A 86 16.31 1.39 19.45
C THR A 86 17.12 2.57 20.00
N LYS A 87 18.42 2.37 20.29
CA LYS A 87 19.34 3.47 20.60
C LYS A 87 19.42 4.39 19.38
N SER A 88 19.07 5.66 19.56
CA SER A 88 19.36 6.72 18.59
C SER A 88 20.87 6.96 18.59
N GLY A 89 21.61 6.25 17.74
CA GLY A 89 22.98 6.61 17.42
C GLY A 89 22.93 7.87 16.55
N ARG A 90 23.30 9.02 17.12
CA ARG A 90 23.65 10.20 16.35
C ARG A 90 24.88 10.84 17.00
N ASP A 91 25.98 10.74 16.28
CA ASP A 91 27.15 11.62 16.40
C ASP A 91 26.79 13.05 15.96
#